data_AF-A0A3A9JD59-F1
#
_entry.id   AF-A0A3A9JD59-F1
#
_cell.length_a   1.000
_cell.length_b   1.000
_cell.length_c   1.000
_cell.angle_alpha   90.00
_cell.angle_beta   90.00
_cell.angle_gamma   90.00
#
_symmetry.space_group_name_H-M   'P 1'
#
loop_
_entity.id
_entity.type
_entity.pdbx_description
1 polymer ?
#
loop_
_entity_poly.entity_id
_entity_poly.type
_entity_poly.pdbx_seq_one_letter_code
_entity_poly.pdbx_strand_id
1 'polypeptide(L)'
;AVALEGVLPRLTAPWVGPRVAALLAERAPGLPPAQFGVAGYHEPSQMFATGTGTVLLRNGTAAAAFLAEAPGRYAAVGDRDLAAFQAEAQRRGLTAQEEGSVEGYNYTRGRHIVLRLFRAAAP
;
A
#
# COMPACT_ATOMS: atom_id res chain seq x y z
N ALA A 1 -23.25 -15.35 -39.19
CA ALA A 1 -22.19 -15.71 -38.22
C ALA A 1 -22.31 -14.74 -37.05
N VAL A 2 -22.42 -15.28 -35.83
CA VAL A 2 -22.84 -14.55 -34.62
C VAL A 2 -21.76 -13.56 -34.17
N ALA A 3 -22.17 -12.32 -33.95
CA ALA A 3 -21.37 -11.30 -33.28
C ALA A 3 -21.15 -11.71 -31.83
N LEU A 4 -19.88 -11.83 -31.42
CA LEU A 4 -19.52 -12.11 -30.03
C LEU A 4 -19.51 -10.78 -29.27
N GLU A 5 -20.69 -10.22 -28.99
CA GLU A 5 -20.85 -9.20 -27.94
C GLU A 5 -20.70 -9.87 -26.57
N GLY A 6 -19.47 -10.17 -26.21
CA GLY A 6 -19.11 -10.54 -24.86
C GLY A 6 -19.11 -9.30 -23.99
N VAL A 7 -20.19 -9.08 -23.24
CA VAL A 7 -20.12 -8.28 -22.02
C VAL A 7 -19.08 -8.97 -21.14
N LEU A 8 -17.86 -8.46 -21.14
CA LEU A 8 -16.80 -8.93 -20.25
C LEU A 8 -17.35 -8.80 -18.83
N PRO A 9 -17.49 -9.91 -18.07
CA PRO A 9 -17.83 -9.79 -16.67
C PRO A 9 -16.78 -8.87 -16.04
N ARG A 10 -17.21 -7.97 -15.16
CA ARG A 10 -16.30 -7.15 -14.34
C ARG A 10 -15.47 -8.12 -13.50
N LEU A 11 -14.40 -8.63 -14.08
CA LEU A 11 -13.33 -9.30 -13.38
C LEU A 11 -12.71 -8.20 -12.53
N THR A 12 -13.16 -8.05 -11.29
CA THR A 12 -12.32 -7.51 -10.21
C THR A 12 -11.16 -8.46 -10.09
N ALA A 13 -10.24 -8.35 -11.03
CA ALA A 13 -9.10 -9.21 -11.11
C ALA A 13 -8.24 -8.93 -9.85
N PRO A 14 -7.38 -9.87 -9.44
CA PRO A 14 -6.74 -9.91 -8.12
C PRO A 14 -5.67 -8.83 -7.88
N TRP A 15 -5.77 -7.68 -8.56
CA TRP A 15 -4.79 -6.62 -8.57
C TRP A 15 -4.80 -5.88 -7.23
N VAL A 16 -3.76 -6.13 -6.43
CA VAL A 16 -3.54 -5.46 -5.15
C VAL A 16 -3.32 -3.95 -5.36
N GLY A 17 -2.62 -3.55 -6.43
CA GLY A 17 -2.32 -2.15 -6.74
C GLY A 17 -3.52 -1.20 -6.80
N PRO A 18 -4.51 -1.43 -7.69
CA PRO A 18 -5.72 -0.62 -7.78
C PRO A 18 -6.52 -0.55 -6.48
N ARG A 19 -6.55 -1.63 -5.69
CA ARG A 19 -7.26 -1.67 -4.40
C ARG A 19 -6.54 -0.86 -3.33
N VAL A 20 -5.21 -0.88 -3.30
CA VAL A 20 -4.40 0.01 -2.46
C VAL A 20 -4.62 1.47 -2.85
N ALA A 21 -4.64 1.77 -4.16
CA ALA A 21 -4.91 3.12 -4.64
C ALA A 21 -6.31 3.61 -4.25
N ALA A 22 -7.33 2.75 -4.35
CA ALA A 22 -8.69 3.07 -3.93
C ALA A 22 -8.78 3.32 -2.42
N LEU A 23 -8.17 2.45 -1.60
CA LEU A 23 -8.11 2.64 -0.15
C LEU A 23 -7.39 3.94 0.21
N LEU A 24 -6.27 4.24 -0.46
CA LEU A 24 -5.52 5.49 -0.25
C LEU A 24 -6.36 6.72 -0.63
N ALA A 25 -7.08 6.67 -1.75
CA ALA A 25 -7.93 7.77 -2.18
C ALA A 25 -9.12 8.00 -1.23
N GLU A 26 -9.66 6.94 -0.62
CA GLU A 26 -10.71 7.02 0.39
C GLU A 26 -10.20 7.63 1.70
N ARG A 27 -9.03 7.19 2.18
CA ARG A 27 -8.49 7.59 3.49
C ARG A 27 -7.66 8.87 3.47
N ALA A 28 -7.06 9.19 2.34
CA ALA A 28 -6.22 10.36 2.14
C ALA A 28 -6.50 11.02 0.77
N PRO A 29 -7.70 11.63 0.57
CA PRO A 29 -8.04 12.27 -0.70
C PRO A 29 -7.02 13.36 -1.06
N GLY A 30 -6.46 13.29 -2.28
CA GLY A 30 -5.51 14.29 -2.78
C GLY A 30 -4.09 14.18 -2.22
N LEU A 31 -3.74 13.09 -1.52
CA LEU A 31 -2.39 12.88 -1.02
C LEU A 31 -1.36 12.93 -2.17
N PRO A 32 -0.33 13.79 -2.08
CA PRO A 32 0.75 13.80 -3.05
C PRO A 32 1.45 12.43 -3.12
N PRO A 33 1.78 11.90 -4.31
CA PRO A 33 2.42 10.58 -4.42
C PRO A 33 3.71 10.44 -3.58
N ALA A 34 4.50 11.52 -3.46
CA ALA A 34 5.72 11.54 -2.64
C ALA A 34 5.49 11.42 -1.13
N GLN A 35 4.25 11.59 -0.66
CA GLN A 35 3.84 11.36 0.74
C GLN A 35 3.29 9.96 0.97
N PHE A 36 3.29 9.10 -0.05
CA PHE A 36 2.90 7.70 0.04
C PHE A 36 4.10 6.78 -0.16
N GLY A 37 4.33 5.88 0.79
CA GLY A 37 5.36 4.85 0.73
C GLY A 37 4.79 3.44 0.69
N VAL A 38 5.48 2.50 0.04
CA VAL A 38 5.10 1.08 0.01
C VAL A 38 6.28 0.19 0.37
N ALA A 39 6.12 -0.69 1.36
CA ALA A 39 7.07 -1.73 1.74
C ALA A 39 6.44 -3.12 1.58
N GLY A 40 7.18 -4.06 0.99
CA GLY A 40 6.75 -5.46 0.88
C GLY A 40 5.93 -5.79 -0.36
N TYR A 41 5.64 -4.80 -1.22
CA TYR A 41 4.99 -5.00 -2.52
C TYR A 41 5.61 -4.09 -3.59
N HIS A 42 6.49 -4.65 -4.41
CA HIS A 42 7.24 -3.96 -5.46
C HIS A 42 6.86 -4.52 -6.84
N GLU A 43 5.59 -4.40 -7.21
CA GLU A 43 5.14 -4.77 -8.56
C GLU A 43 4.99 -3.52 -9.43
N PRO A 44 5.30 -3.60 -10.75
CA PRO A 44 5.09 -2.48 -11.67
C PRO A 44 3.65 -1.95 -11.64
N SER A 45 2.68 -2.85 -11.48
CA SER A 45 1.25 -2.56 -11.38
C SER A 45 0.89 -1.60 -10.23
N GLN A 46 1.65 -1.61 -9.13
CA GLN A 46 1.44 -0.70 -8.00
C GLN A 46 1.79 0.74 -8.38
N MET A 47 2.93 0.95 -9.03
CA MET A 47 3.40 2.29 -9.42
C MET A 47 2.47 2.94 -10.44
N PHE A 48 1.86 2.16 -11.33
CA PHE A 48 0.86 2.66 -12.26
C PHE A 48 -0.44 3.09 -11.55
N ALA A 49 -0.79 2.45 -10.43
CA ALA A 49 -2.03 2.72 -9.72
C ALA A 49 -1.93 3.89 -8.73
N THR A 50 -0.80 4.05 -8.03
CA THR A 50 -0.61 5.09 -6.99
C THR A 50 0.21 6.29 -7.47
N GLY A 51 0.63 6.29 -8.73
CA GLY A 51 1.41 7.36 -9.34
C GLY A 51 2.92 7.16 -9.19
N THR A 52 3.67 7.67 -10.18
CA THR A 52 5.13 7.48 -10.33
C THR A 52 5.97 8.10 -9.21
N GLY A 53 5.40 9.00 -8.40
CA GLY A 53 6.05 9.57 -7.22
C GLY A 53 5.93 8.74 -5.95
N THR A 54 5.26 7.58 -5.99
CA THR A 54 5.18 6.66 -4.84
C THR A 54 6.58 6.22 -4.41
N VAL A 55 6.86 6.32 -3.11
CA VAL A 55 8.17 5.94 -2.56
C VAL A 55 8.23 4.44 -2.34
N LEU A 56 9.11 3.75 -3.06
CA LEU A 56 9.38 2.33 -2.85
C LEU A 56 10.33 2.16 -1.66
N LEU A 57 9.82 1.62 -0.56
CA LEU A 57 10.54 1.46 0.69
C LEU A 57 11.13 0.06 0.79
N ARG A 58 12.37 -0.03 1.26
CA ARG A 58 13.13 -1.28 1.23
C ARG A 58 12.55 -2.38 2.14
N ASN A 59 11.94 -1.99 3.27
CA ASN A 59 11.40 -2.90 4.30
C ASN A 59 10.52 -2.14 5.30
N GLY A 60 9.99 -2.85 6.29
CA GLY A 60 9.16 -2.28 7.36
C GLY A 60 9.85 -1.19 8.18
N THR A 61 11.15 -1.33 8.49
CA THR A 61 11.93 -0.31 9.20
C THR A 61 11.96 1.01 8.43
N ALA A 62 12.16 0.95 7.11
CA ALA A 62 12.13 2.12 6.25
C ALA A 62 10.74 2.77 6.21
N ALA A 63 9.66 1.99 6.30
CA ALA A 63 8.30 2.52 6.38
C ALA A 63 8.01 3.29 7.67
N ALA A 64 8.46 2.79 8.82
CA ALA A 64 8.32 3.51 10.09
C ALA A 64 9.15 4.79 10.10
N ALA A 65 10.38 4.75 9.54
CA ALA A 65 11.20 5.94 9.36
C ALA A 65 10.53 6.98 8.46
N PHE A 66 9.98 6.54 7.32
CA PHE A 66 9.27 7.39 6.38
C PHE A 66 8.07 8.09 7.03
N LEU A 67 7.26 7.38 7.83
CA LEU A 67 6.13 8.00 8.54
C LEU A 67 6.58 9.03 9.59
N ALA A 68 7.72 8.80 10.25
CA ALA A 68 8.23 9.68 11.30
C ALA A 68 8.90 10.98 10.76
N GLU A 69 9.33 10.98 9.50
CA GLU A 69 10.06 12.09 8.89
C GLU A 69 9.19 13.32 8.60
N ALA A 70 7.90 13.15 8.32
CA ALA A 70 6.98 14.27 8.10
C ALA A 70 5.53 13.90 8.41
N PRO A 71 4.73 14.84 8.94
CA PRO A 71 3.30 14.63 9.15
C PRO A 71 2.55 14.44 7.82
N GLY A 72 1.38 13.81 7.89
CA GLY A 72 0.51 13.60 6.73
C GLY A 72 0.95 12.49 5.77
N ARG A 73 2.05 11.79 6.06
CA ARG A 73 2.52 10.66 5.26
C ARG A 73 1.70 9.39 5.54
N TYR A 74 1.58 8.57 4.50
CA TYR A 74 0.96 7.25 4.54
C TYR A 74 1.94 6.18 4.06
N ALA A 75 1.88 4.99 4.65
CA ALA A 75 2.69 3.85 4.26
C ALA A 75 1.86 2.58 4.16
N ALA A 76 1.90 1.89 3.01
CA ALA A 76 1.39 0.54 2.89
C ALA A 76 2.50 -0.47 3.25
N VAL A 77 2.25 -1.35 4.21
CA VAL A 77 3.23 -2.31 4.74
C VAL A 77 2.71 -3.73 4.57
N GLY A 78 3.48 -4.58 3.90
CA GLY A 78 3.16 -5.99 3.74
C GLY A 78 3.37 -6.83 4.99
N ASP A 79 2.65 -7.93 5.11
CA ASP A 79 2.72 -8.87 6.26
C ASP A 79 4.14 -9.22 6.69
N ARG A 80 5.02 -9.48 5.72
CA ARG A 80 6.42 -9.88 5.98
C ARG A 80 7.25 -8.78 6.63
N ASP A 81 6.87 -7.53 6.40
CA ASP A 81 7.55 -6.34 6.89
C ASP A 81 6.90 -5.76 8.15
N LEU A 82 5.69 -6.22 8.52
CA LEU A 82 4.89 -5.66 9.60
C LEU A 82 5.61 -5.69 10.95
N ALA A 83 6.26 -6.81 11.30
CA ALA A 83 6.97 -6.93 12.57
C ALA A 83 8.14 -5.93 12.67
N ALA A 84 8.91 -5.77 11.59
CA ALA A 84 10.02 -4.82 11.53
C ALA A 84 9.52 -3.36 11.58
N PHE A 85 8.38 -3.07 10.95
CA PHE A 85 7.70 -1.78 11.01
C PHE A 85 7.26 -1.44 12.44
N GLN A 86 6.55 -2.35 13.12
CA GLN A 86 6.04 -2.12 14.47
C GLN A 86 7.18 -1.92 15.48
N ALA A 87 8.24 -2.73 15.40
CA ALA A 87 9.40 -2.59 16.26
C ALA A 87 10.10 -1.23 16.08
N GLU A 88 10.24 -0.76 14.84
CA GLU A 88 10.86 0.54 14.56
C GLU A 88 9.94 1.71 14.95
N ALA A 89 8.62 1.59 14.76
CA ALA A 89 7.65 2.59 15.20
C ALA A 89 7.72 2.75 16.73
N GLN A 90 7.74 1.65 17.48
CA GLN A 90 7.93 1.65 18.94
C GLN A 90 9.25 2.30 19.35
N ARG A 91 10.36 1.93 18.70
CA ARG A 91 11.69 2.49 18.98
C ARG A 91 11.73 4.02 18.78
N ARG A 92 10.91 4.55 17.87
CA ARG A 92 10.80 5.98 17.58
C ARG A 92 9.75 6.72 18.42
N GLY A 93 8.98 6.00 19.25
CA GLY A 93 7.81 6.58 19.91
C GLY A 93 6.70 7.00 18.92
N LEU A 94 6.71 6.44 17.71
CA LEU A 94 5.71 6.71 16.69
C LEU A 94 4.46 5.87 16.97
N THR A 95 3.34 6.54 17.23
CA THR A 95 2.04 5.88 17.25
C THR A 95 1.54 5.77 15.82
N ALA A 96 1.63 4.57 15.22
CA ALA A 96 1.10 4.31 13.90
C ALA A 96 -0.35 3.82 13.97
N GLN A 97 -1.25 4.49 13.26
CA GLN A 97 -2.65 4.11 13.13
C GLN A 97 -2.87 3.32 11.84
N GLU A 98 -3.49 2.15 11.94
CA GLU A 98 -3.93 1.37 10.78
C GLU A 98 -5.23 1.96 10.22
N GLU A 99 -5.22 2.27 8.92
CA GLU A 99 -6.32 2.87 8.16
C GLU A 99 -7.03 1.84 7.26
N GLY A 100 -6.73 0.56 7.44
CA GLY A 100 -7.33 -0.54 6.70
C GLY A 100 -6.29 -1.38 5.97
N SER A 101 -6.78 -2.42 5.31
CA SER A 101 -5.93 -3.41 4.66
C SER A 101 -6.51 -3.89 3.33
N VAL A 102 -5.61 -4.37 2.47
CA VAL A 102 -5.95 -4.98 1.19
C VAL A 102 -5.32 -6.36 1.15
N GLU A 103 -6.17 -7.37 1.02
CA GLU A 103 -5.77 -8.75 0.78
C GLU A 103 -5.80 -9.06 -0.72
N GLY A 104 -4.79 -9.78 -1.21
CA GLY A 104 -4.76 -10.25 -2.58
C GLY A 104 -3.63 -11.24 -2.85
N TYR A 105 -3.34 -11.44 -4.13
CA TYR A 105 -2.38 -12.44 -4.58
C TYR A 105 -1.24 -11.77 -5.35
N ASN A 106 -0.01 -11.98 -4.91
CA ASN A 106 1.16 -11.61 -5.68
C ASN A 106 1.30 -12.59 -6.85
N TYR A 107 0.99 -12.14 -8.06
CA TYR A 107 0.94 -12.98 -9.26
C TYR A 107 2.32 -13.57 -9.60
N THR A 108 3.38 -12.77 -9.41
CA THR A 108 4.76 -13.17 -9.73
C THR A 108 5.27 -14.30 -8.82
N ARG A 109 4.73 -14.41 -7.59
CA ARG A 109 5.18 -15.40 -6.59
C ARG A 109 4.12 -16.44 -6.21
N GLY A 110 2.88 -16.34 -6.72
CA GLY A 110 1.79 -17.25 -6.37
C GLY A 110 1.45 -17.25 -4.88
N ARG A 111 1.61 -16.12 -4.18
CA ARG A 111 1.46 -16.04 -2.73
C ARG A 111 0.42 -15.01 -2.32
N HIS A 112 -0.40 -15.37 -1.33
CA HIS A 112 -1.25 -14.42 -0.63
C HIS A 112 -0.40 -13.31 0.00
N ILE A 113 -0.87 -12.07 -0.12
CA ILE A 113 -0.27 -10.89 0.50
C ILE A 113 -1.37 -10.04 1.11
N VAL A 114 -1.15 -9.58 2.34
CA VAL A 114 -1.91 -8.49 2.94
C VAL A 114 -1.02 -7.27 3.04
N LEU A 115 -1.50 -6.15 2.50
CA LEU A 115 -0.92 -4.82 2.68
C LEU A 115 -1.80 -4.05 3.65
N ARG A 116 -1.22 -3.53 4.73
CA ARG A 116 -1.91 -2.66 5.69
C ARG A 116 -1.48 -1.21 5.46
N LEU A 117 -2.44 -0.31 5.40
CA LEU A 117 -2.19 1.12 5.24
C LEU A 117 -2.05 1.76 6.63
N PHE A 118 -0.96 2.48 6.85
CA PHE A 118 -0.68 3.17 8.09
C PHE A 118 -0.47 4.67 7.89
N ARG A 119 -0.79 5.45 8.91
CA ARG A 119 -0.37 6.83 9.07
C ARG A 119 0.19 7.06 10.47
N ALA A 120 0.97 8.13 10.65
CA ALA A 120 1.29 8.61 11.99
C ALA A 120 0.02 9.17 12.65
N ALA A 121 -0.26 8.81 13.90
CA ALA A 121 -1.28 9.49 14.69
C ALA A 121 -0.88 10.95 14.88
N ALA A 122 -1.86 11.85 14.81
CA ALA A 122 -1.63 13.24 15.21
C ALA A 122 -1.27 13.26 16.71
N PRO A 123 -0.30 14.09 17.13
CA PRO A 123 0.01 14.28 18.55
C PRO A 123 -1.18 14.88 19.31
#